data_AF-A0AAV9L5A3-F1
#
_entry.id   AF-A0AAV9L5A3-F1
#
_cell.length_a   1.000
_cell.length_b   1.000
_cell.length_c   1.000
_cell.angle_alpha   90.00
_cell.angle_beta   90.00
_cell.angle_gamma   90.00
#
_symmetry.space_group_name_H-M   'P 1'
#
loop_
_entity.id
_entity.type
_entity.pdbx_description
1 polymer ?
#
loop_
_entity_poly.entity_id
_entity_poly.type
_entity_poly.pdbx_seq_one_letter_code
_entity_poly.pdbx_strand_id
1 'polypeptide(L)'
;MAELYPDDFDESNMSILENQLASYIVDVRDVDERFSDLNGLCDLSKRLVQTKKHSNYPLVFRLVKLALLLPVATAFVERAFSAMKLIKNDLRSQMSDDFFSGCLVPYLEKDVFDKISNDVIIKTFQDMKPRRIQL
;
A
#
# COMPACT_ATOMS: atom_id res chain seq x y z
N MET A 1 1.57 14.92 -1.78
CA MET A 1 1.99 13.51 -1.91
C MET A 1 3.08 13.15 -0.92
N ALA A 2 4.26 13.79 -0.94
CA ALA A 2 5.33 13.50 0.04
C ALA A 2 4.87 13.67 1.50
N GLU A 3 4.10 14.74 1.78
CA GLU A 3 3.51 15.02 3.10
C GLU A 3 2.57 13.92 3.63
N LEU A 4 2.03 13.06 2.75
CA LEU A 4 1.18 11.93 3.16
C LEU A 4 1.98 10.74 3.71
N TYR A 5 3.31 10.75 3.53
CA TYR A 5 4.20 9.65 3.88
C TYR A 5 5.41 10.16 4.69
N PRO A 6 5.20 10.61 5.94
CA PRO A 6 6.27 11.17 6.78
C PRO A 6 7.38 10.15 7.09
N ASP A 7 7.07 8.85 7.11
CA ASP A 7 8.06 7.78 7.29
C ASP A 7 8.95 7.58 6.05
N ASP A 8 8.46 7.96 4.86
CA ASP A 8 9.19 7.85 3.60
C ASP A 8 9.91 9.15 3.21
N PHE A 9 9.44 10.30 3.74
CA PHE A 9 9.95 11.65 3.50
C PHE A 9 10.01 12.46 4.80
N ASP A 10 11.12 12.33 5.53
CA ASP A 10 11.38 13.20 6.68
C ASP A 10 11.66 14.66 6.25
N GLU A 11 11.73 15.57 7.23
CA GLU A 11 11.94 17.00 7.02
C GLU A 11 13.24 17.31 6.26
N SER A 12 14.29 16.51 6.47
CA SER A 12 15.57 16.67 5.76
C SER A 12 15.46 16.27 4.28
N ASN A 13 14.67 15.23 3.99
CA ASN A 13 14.41 14.74 2.65
C ASN A 13 13.54 15.69 1.83
N MET A 14 12.69 16.51 2.47
CA MET A 14 11.81 17.44 1.76
C MET A 14 12.59 18.50 0.97
N SER A 15 13.62 19.11 1.58
CA SER A 15 14.48 20.06 0.86
C SER A 15 15.28 19.40 -0.27
N ILE A 16 15.75 18.16 -0.07
CA ILE A 16 16.46 17.40 -1.10
C ILE A 16 15.51 17.05 -2.25
N LEU A 17 14.27 16.68 -1.93
CA LEU A 17 13.24 16.34 -2.90
C LEU A 17 12.89 17.55 -3.78
N GLU A 18 12.74 18.75 -3.21
CA GLU A 18 12.50 19.98 -3.97
C GLU A 18 13.62 20.24 -4.98
N ASN A 19 14.87 20.13 -4.54
CA ASN A 19 16.05 20.29 -5.40
C ASN A 19 16.14 19.21 -6.49
N GLN A 20 15.84 17.95 -6.14
CA GLN A 20 15.78 16.85 -7.10
C GLN A 20 14.66 17.06 -8.12
N LEU A 21 13.49 17.55 -7.71
CA LEU A 21 12.36 17.82 -8.59
C LEU A 21 12.69 18.92 -9.59
N ALA A 22 13.28 20.03 -9.15
CA ALA A 22 13.71 21.10 -10.05
C ALA A 22 14.70 20.59 -11.10
N SER A 23 15.72 19.85 -10.65
CA SER A 23 16.74 19.25 -11.55
C SER A 23 16.13 18.22 -12.49
N TYR A 24 15.22 17.40 -11.98
CA TYR A 24 14.51 16.37 -12.73
C TYR A 24 13.64 16.96 -13.83
N ILE A 25 12.89 18.03 -13.53
CA ILE A 25 11.99 18.66 -14.51
C ILE A 25 12.80 19.15 -15.69
N VAL A 26 13.89 19.87 -15.47
CA VAL A 26 14.74 20.37 -16.55
C VAL A 26 15.33 19.20 -17.36
N ASP A 27 15.92 18.21 -16.68
CA ASP A 27 16.59 17.09 -17.33
C ASP A 27 15.61 16.20 -18.13
N VAL A 28 14.44 15.87 -17.58
CA VAL A 28 13.47 14.97 -18.19
C VAL A 28 12.57 15.67 -19.21
N ARG A 29 12.22 16.95 -18.99
CA ARG A 29 11.31 17.69 -19.86
C ARG A 29 12.03 18.38 -21.00
N ASP A 30 13.19 18.98 -20.74
CA ASP A 30 13.82 19.93 -21.65
C ASP A 30 15.10 19.38 -22.31
N VAL A 31 15.73 18.35 -21.73
CA VAL A 31 17.02 17.82 -22.21
C VAL A 31 16.89 16.43 -22.82
N ASP A 32 16.20 15.50 -22.15
CA ASP A 32 16.16 14.10 -22.58
C ASP A 32 14.94 13.77 -23.44
N GLU A 33 15.12 13.86 -24.77
CA GLU A 33 14.07 13.58 -25.77
C GLU A 33 13.43 12.18 -25.63
N ARG A 34 14.08 11.23 -24.94
CA ARG A 34 13.52 9.88 -24.70
C ARG A 34 12.27 9.88 -23.82
N PHE A 35 11.96 11.00 -23.19
CA PHE A 35 10.78 11.24 -22.35
C PHE A 35 9.69 12.08 -23.04
N SER A 36 9.86 12.42 -24.32
CA SER A 36 8.88 13.23 -25.08
C SER A 36 7.55 12.50 -25.35
N ASP A 37 7.56 11.18 -25.44
CA ASP A 37 6.40 10.33 -25.80
C ASP A 37 6.00 9.41 -24.64
N LEU A 38 5.45 9.98 -23.57
CA LEU A 38 4.97 9.24 -22.40
C LEU A 38 3.45 9.25 -22.34
N ASN A 39 2.81 8.07 -22.30
CA ASN A 39 1.35 7.96 -22.18
C ASN A 39 0.85 7.95 -20.72
N GLY A 40 1.77 8.03 -19.75
CA GLY A 40 1.41 8.11 -18.34
C GLY A 40 2.52 7.70 -17.38
N LEU A 41 2.15 7.56 -16.11
CA LEU A 41 3.06 7.30 -15.00
C LEU A 41 3.78 5.95 -15.11
N CYS A 42 3.13 4.93 -15.69
CA CYS A 42 3.73 3.63 -15.96
C CYS A 42 4.86 3.70 -16.99
N ASP A 43 4.69 4.50 -18.04
CA ASP A 43 5.72 4.68 -19.06
C ASP A 43 6.88 5.51 -18.51
N LEU A 44 6.55 6.53 -17.71
CA LEU A 44 7.54 7.31 -17.00
C LEU A 44 8.42 6.43 -16.09
N SER A 45 7.82 5.58 -15.27
CA SER A 45 8.57 4.72 -14.35
C SER A 45 9.49 3.75 -15.09
N LYS A 46 9.02 3.14 -16.19
CA LYS A 46 9.84 2.28 -17.05
C LYS A 46 11.02 3.04 -17.67
N ARG A 47 10.78 4.25 -18.21
CA ARG A 47 11.81 5.09 -18.82
C ARG A 47 12.86 5.55 -17.81
N LEU A 48 12.48 5.88 -16.58
CA LEU A 48 13.41 6.23 -15.50
C LEU A 48 14.34 5.07 -15.12
N VAL A 49 13.85 3.84 -15.19
CA VAL A 49 14.68 2.64 -14.97
C VAL A 49 15.64 2.42 -16.13
N GLN A 50 15.13 2.44 -17.37
CA GLN A 50 15.93 2.22 -18.59
C GLN A 50 17.07 3.22 -18.74
N THR A 51 16.83 4.48 -18.42
CA THR A 51 17.82 5.57 -18.52
C THR A 51 18.71 5.69 -17.28
N LYS A 52 18.53 4.81 -16.28
CA LYS A 52 19.19 4.85 -14.97
C LYS A 52 18.94 6.13 -14.14
N LYS A 53 18.04 7.02 -14.59
CA LYS A 53 17.68 8.25 -13.87
C LYS A 53 17.00 8.00 -12.52
N HIS A 54 16.44 6.81 -12.31
CA HIS A 54 15.93 6.39 -10.99
C HIS A 54 16.99 6.40 -9.87
N SER A 55 18.28 6.22 -10.21
CA SER A 55 19.39 6.33 -9.25
C SER A 55 19.84 7.77 -9.02
N ASN A 56 19.68 8.63 -10.03
CA ASN A 56 20.04 10.05 -9.97
C ASN A 56 18.99 10.87 -9.20
N TYR A 57 17.72 10.48 -9.30
CA TYR A 57 16.58 11.13 -8.64
C TYR A 57 15.80 10.12 -7.77
N PRO A 58 16.43 9.57 -6.72
CA PRO A 58 15.83 8.51 -5.91
C PRO A 58 14.55 8.93 -5.20
N LEU A 59 14.43 10.19 -4.75
CA LEU A 59 13.23 10.68 -4.05
C LEU A 59 12.07 10.90 -5.02
N VAL A 60 12.36 11.44 -6.21
CA VAL A 60 11.36 11.57 -7.29
C VAL A 60 10.87 10.20 -7.73
N PHE A 61 11.78 9.24 -7.90
CA PHE A 61 11.41 7.88 -8.26
C PHE A 61 10.57 7.20 -7.16
N ARG A 62 10.84 7.48 -5.89
CA ARG A 62 10.01 7.01 -4.76
C ARG A 62 8.58 7.56 -4.86
N LEU A 63 8.41 8.85 -5.15
CA LEU A 63 7.09 9.44 -5.37
C LEU A 63 6.34 8.78 -6.53
N VAL A 64 7.01 8.54 -7.65
CA VAL A 64 6.43 7.85 -8.81
C VAL A 64 5.95 6.44 -8.43
N LYS A 65 6.73 5.69 -7.63
CA LYS A 65 6.29 4.37 -7.13
C LYS A 65 5.06 4.47 -6.24
N LEU A 66 5.04 5.41 -5.29
CA LEU A 66 3.91 5.59 -4.39
C LEU A 66 2.65 5.95 -5.17
N ALA A 67 2.75 6.84 -6.15
CA ALA A 67 1.65 7.21 -7.03
C ALA A 67 1.14 6.02 -7.89
N LEU A 68 2.01 5.08 -8.26
CA LEU A 68 1.60 3.84 -8.94
C LEU A 68 0.96 2.81 -7.99
N LEU A 69 1.39 2.77 -6.71
CA LEU A 69 0.85 1.86 -5.70
C LEU A 69 -0.51 2.31 -5.17
N LEU A 70 -0.75 3.62 -5.11
CA LEU A 70 -1.99 4.20 -4.58
C LEU A 70 -3.26 3.60 -5.21
N PRO A 71 -3.43 3.55 -6.54
CA PRO A 71 -4.62 2.94 -7.15
C PRO A 71 -4.81 1.47 -6.77
N VAL A 72 -3.71 0.72 -6.62
CA VAL A 72 -3.74 -0.70 -6.24
C VAL A 72 -4.19 -0.84 -4.78
N ALA A 73 -3.64 -0.03 -3.89
CA ALA A 73 -4.02 0.00 -2.48
C ALA A 73 -5.48 0.43 -2.30
N THR A 74 -5.92 1.49 -3.00
CA THR A 74 -7.30 1.96 -2.96
C THR A 74 -8.27 0.89 -3.46
N ALA A 75 -8.02 0.29 -4.62
CA ALA A 75 -8.88 -0.77 -5.15
C ALA A 75 -8.92 -2.01 -4.23
N PHE A 76 -7.80 -2.34 -3.57
CA PHE A 76 -7.74 -3.42 -2.59
C PHE A 76 -8.63 -3.16 -1.38
N VAL A 77 -8.53 -1.95 -0.81
CA VAL A 77 -9.36 -1.51 0.33
C VAL A 77 -10.83 -1.48 -0.07
N GLU A 78 -11.19 -0.84 -1.19
CA GLU A 78 -12.57 -0.79 -1.69
C GLU A 78 -13.18 -2.18 -1.88
N ARG A 79 -12.40 -3.12 -2.44
CA ARG A 79 -12.83 -4.51 -2.61
C ARG A 79 -13.08 -5.21 -1.28
N ALA A 80 -12.23 -4.98 -0.28
CA ALA A 80 -12.44 -5.54 1.06
C ALA A 80 -13.70 -4.98 1.72
N PHE A 81 -13.88 -3.67 1.68
CA PHE A 81 -15.11 -3.03 2.20
C PHE A 81 -16.36 -3.48 1.45
N SER A 82 -16.29 -3.70 0.14
CA SER A 82 -17.40 -4.22 -0.66
C SER A 82 -17.79 -5.65 -0.25
N ALA A 83 -16.81 -6.54 -0.11
CA ALA A 83 -17.04 -7.91 0.37
C ALA A 83 -17.68 -7.91 1.77
N MET A 84 -17.23 -7.03 2.66
CA MET A 84 -17.81 -6.89 4.00
C MET A 84 -19.23 -6.35 3.97
N LYS A 85 -19.51 -5.37 3.12
CA LYS A 85 -20.86 -4.83 2.94
C LYS A 85 -21.82 -5.92 2.46
N LEU A 86 -21.38 -6.79 1.54
CA LEU A 86 -22.17 -7.93 1.06
C LEU A 86 -22.46 -8.91 2.20
N ILE A 87 -21.45 -9.31 2.98
CA ILE A 87 -21.65 -10.26 4.08
C ILE A 87 -22.59 -9.65 5.16
N LYS A 88 -22.40 -8.38 5.51
CA LYS A 88 -23.20 -7.72 6.54
C LYS A 88 -24.65 -7.50 6.11
N ASN A 89 -24.87 -6.96 4.92
CA ASN A 89 -26.20 -6.50 4.49
C ASN A 89 -26.98 -7.59 3.74
N ASP A 90 -26.32 -8.32 2.84
CA ASP A 90 -27.01 -9.26 1.94
C ASP A 90 -27.21 -10.62 2.60
N LEU A 91 -26.25 -11.07 3.44
CA LEU A 91 -26.40 -12.29 4.24
C LEU A 91 -27.08 -12.06 5.60
N ARG A 92 -27.45 -10.80 5.92
CA ARG A 92 -28.09 -10.40 7.19
C ARG A 92 -27.41 -10.99 8.44
N SER A 93 -26.09 -11.08 8.44
CA SER A 93 -25.37 -11.56 9.61
C SER A 93 -25.56 -10.56 10.75
N GLN A 94 -26.09 -11.00 11.89
CA GLN A 94 -26.14 -10.21 13.14
C GLN A 94 -24.74 -10.11 13.79
N MET A 95 -23.70 -9.87 12.98
CA MET A 95 -22.36 -9.62 13.45
C MET A 95 -22.22 -8.13 13.77
N SER A 96 -21.68 -7.80 14.94
CA SER A 96 -21.39 -6.42 15.32
C SER A 96 -20.25 -5.86 14.48
N ASP A 97 -20.21 -4.52 14.35
CA ASP A 97 -19.11 -3.82 13.67
C ASP A 97 -17.74 -4.11 14.32
N ASP A 98 -17.72 -4.33 15.63
CA ASP A 98 -16.51 -4.73 16.36
C ASP A 98 -16.00 -6.11 15.95
N PHE A 99 -16.90 -7.07 15.71
CA PHE A 99 -16.51 -8.39 15.22
C PHE A 99 -16.00 -8.32 13.78
N PHE A 100 -16.69 -7.55 12.93
CA PHE A 100 -16.30 -7.37 11.53
C PHE A 100 -14.95 -6.67 11.37
N SER A 101 -14.69 -5.65 12.19
CA SER A 101 -13.39 -4.97 12.20
C SER A 101 -12.27 -5.91 12.66
N GLY A 102 -12.55 -6.83 13.59
CA GLY A 102 -11.62 -7.90 13.96
C GLY A 102 -11.31 -8.89 12.81
N CYS A 103 -12.24 -9.08 11.86
CA CYS A 103 -12.04 -9.95 10.71
C CYS A 103 -11.36 -9.26 9.50
N LEU A 104 -11.18 -7.93 9.51
CA LEU A 104 -10.48 -7.22 8.44
C LEU A 104 -9.04 -7.70 8.27
N VAL A 105 -8.29 -7.75 9.35
CA VAL A 105 -6.86 -8.12 9.32
C VAL A 105 -6.64 -9.51 8.70
N PRO A 106 -7.28 -10.60 9.17
CA PRO A 106 -7.08 -11.93 8.56
C PRO A 106 -7.64 -12.03 7.14
N TYR A 107 -8.63 -11.20 6.76
CA TYR A 107 -9.13 -11.16 5.38
C TYR A 107 -8.18 -10.44 4.42
N LEU A 108 -7.58 -9.32 4.85
CA LEU A 108 -6.61 -8.55 4.07
C LEU A 108 -5.29 -9.30 3.95
N GLU A 109 -4.86 -9.97 5.02
CA GLU A 109 -3.60 -10.72 5.09
C GLU A 109 -3.80 -12.22 4.96
N LYS A 110 -4.74 -12.65 4.10
CA LYS A 110 -5.10 -14.07 3.97
C LYS A 110 -3.89 -14.98 3.74
N ASP A 111 -2.93 -14.57 2.91
CA ASP A 111 -1.71 -15.35 2.65
C ASP A 111 -0.81 -15.52 3.88
N VAL A 112 -0.87 -14.58 4.82
CA VAL A 112 -0.16 -14.66 6.10
C VAL A 112 -0.98 -15.49 7.08
N PHE A 113 -2.29 -15.26 7.13
CA PHE A 113 -3.21 -15.98 8.00
C PHE A 113 -3.26 -17.48 7.68
N ASP A 114 -3.24 -17.86 6.40
CA ASP A 114 -3.24 -19.26 5.93
C ASP A 114 -1.98 -20.03 6.38
N LYS A 115 -0.90 -19.33 6.79
CA LYS A 115 0.32 -19.93 7.36
C LYS A 115 0.22 -20.18 8.85
N ILE A 116 -0.78 -19.62 9.54
CA ILE A 116 -0.99 -19.79 10.97
C ILE A 116 -1.76 -21.10 11.20
N SER A 117 -1.16 -22.05 11.92
CA SER A 117 -1.83 -23.31 12.24
C SER A 117 -3.00 -23.11 13.21
N ASN A 118 -4.09 -23.84 13.01
CA ASN A 118 -5.25 -23.82 13.91
C ASN A 118 -4.87 -24.16 15.36
N ASP A 119 -3.89 -25.04 15.59
CA ASP A 119 -3.43 -25.41 16.94
C ASP A 119 -2.90 -24.19 17.72
N VAL A 120 -2.18 -23.30 17.04
CA VAL A 120 -1.66 -22.05 17.63
C VAL A 120 -2.80 -21.09 17.96
N ILE A 121 -3.80 -20.99 17.07
CA ILE A 121 -4.99 -20.16 17.30
C ILE A 121 -5.77 -20.67 18.51
N ILE A 122 -6.03 -21.97 18.58
CA ILE A 122 -6.74 -22.62 19.67
C ILE A 122 -5.99 -22.41 20.99
N LYS A 123 -4.69 -22.69 21.03
CA LYS A 123 -3.86 -22.50 22.23
C LYS A 123 -3.89 -21.06 22.72
N THR A 124 -3.66 -20.10 21.82
CA THR A 124 -3.68 -18.66 22.16
C THR A 124 -5.04 -18.25 22.74
N PHE A 125 -6.13 -18.74 22.16
CA PHE A 125 -7.48 -18.45 22.61
C PHE A 125 -7.81 -19.07 23.98
N GLN A 126 -7.26 -20.25 24.28
CA GLN A 126 -7.34 -20.90 25.59
C GLN A 126 -6.53 -20.14 26.65
N ASP A 127 -5.34 -19.65 26.30
CA ASP A 127 -4.46 -18.92 27.21
C ASP A 127 -5.02 -17.53 27.61
N MET A 128 -5.88 -16.93 26.77
CA MET A 128 -6.45 -15.60 27.03
C MET A 128 -7.36 -15.53 28.27
N LYS A 129 -8.15 -16.58 28.54
CA LYS A 129 -8.98 -16.70 29.75
C LYS A 129 -9.26 -18.17 30.06
N PRO A 130 -9.25 -18.60 31.34
CA PRO A 130 -9.69 -19.93 31.70
C PRO A 130 -11.17 -20.10 31.32
N ARG A 131 -11.46 -21.01 30.40
CA ARG A 131 -12.82 -21.35 29.97
C ARG A 131 -13.21 -22.73 30.48
N ARG A 132 -14.51 -22.93 30.67
CA ARG A 132 -15.08 -24.22 31.12
C ARG A 132 -14.94 -25.35 30.10
N ILE A 133 -14.64 -25.02 28.84
CA ILE A 133 -14.50 -25.98 27.74
C ILE A 133 -13.10 -25.81 27.14
N GLN A 134 -12.36 -26.90 27.06
CA GLN A 134 -11.13 -26.99 26.27
C GLN A 134 -11.53 -27.33 24.83
N LEU A 135 -11.05 -26.51 23.89
CA LEU A 135 -11.30 -26.63 22.45
C LEU A 135 -10.27 -27.53 21.78
#